data_AF-A0A7S1QHV8-F1
#
_entry.id   AF-A0A7S1QHV8-F1
#
_cell.length_a   1.000
_cell.length_b   1.000
_cell.length_c   1.000
_cell.angle_alpha   90.00
_cell.angle_beta   90.00
_cell.angle_gamma   90.00
#
_symmetry.space_group_name_H-M   'P 1'
#
loop_
_entity.id
_entity.type
_entity.pdbx_description
1 polymer ?
#
loop_
_entity_poly.entity_id
_entity_poly.type
_entity_poly.pdbx_seq_one_letter_code
_entity_poly.pdbx_strand_id
1 'polypeptide(L)'
;RTAEVMLCVKDAALAYQAGDHFGILPRNPDAAVQRCLDALGIGAATAERVVELTSQCRINKRATPANSLPMRVALRTALAWYVDLSGRPKRSTVRMLARYAEADEAQ
;
A
#
# COMPACT_ATOMS: atom_id res chain seq x y z
N ARG A 1 13.43 -20.66 -8.34
CA ARG A 1 14.45 -19.95 -9.14
C ARG A 1 15.23 -19.09 -8.18
N THR A 2 16.55 -19.24 -8.14
CA THR A 2 17.42 -18.42 -7.29
C THR A 2 17.97 -17.29 -8.14
N ALA A 3 17.98 -16.08 -7.61
CA ALA A 3 18.56 -14.91 -8.25
C ALA A 3 19.60 -14.32 -7.30
N GLU A 4 20.77 -14.00 -7.83
CA GLU A 4 21.80 -13.24 -7.13
C GLU A 4 21.67 -11.77 -7.52
N VAL A 5 21.73 -10.87 -6.53
CA VAL A 5 21.53 -9.43 -6.73
C VAL A 5 22.71 -8.69 -6.12
N MET A 6 23.37 -7.85 -6.92
CA MET A 6 24.47 -6.99 -6.48
C MET A 6 23.97 -5.54 -6.36
N LEU A 7 24.16 -4.93 -5.20
CA LEU A 7 23.73 -3.56 -4.90
C LEU A 7 24.97 -2.66 -4.72
N CYS A 8 25.02 -1.56 -5.47
CA CYS A 8 26.09 -0.57 -5.32
C CYS A 8 25.72 0.45 -4.22
N VAL A 9 26.55 0.57 -3.20
CA VAL A 9 26.31 1.44 -2.03
C VAL A 9 27.41 2.50 -1.84
N LYS A 10 28.23 2.74 -2.87
CA LYS A 10 29.44 3.58 -2.79
C LYS A 10 29.20 5.01 -2.28
N ASP A 11 28.05 5.59 -2.62
CA ASP A 11 27.69 6.96 -2.23
C ASP A 11 26.71 7.00 -1.03
N ALA A 12 26.38 5.84 -0.46
CA ALA A 12 25.56 5.76 0.74
C ALA A 12 26.47 5.76 1.97
N ALA A 13 26.07 6.48 3.02
CA ALA A 13 26.66 6.36 4.35
C ALA A 13 26.20 5.04 5.02
N LEU A 14 26.41 3.91 4.33
CA LEU A 14 25.98 2.58 4.73
C LEU A 14 27.21 1.69 4.90
N ALA A 15 27.43 1.21 6.12
CA ALA A 15 28.37 0.14 6.42
C ALA A 15 27.58 -1.13 6.79
N TYR A 16 28.11 -2.29 6.43
CA TYR A 16 27.52 -3.58 6.79
C TYR A 16 28.62 -4.56 7.17
N GLN A 17 28.26 -5.58 7.93
CA GLN A 17 29.09 -6.73 8.27
C GLN A 17 28.45 -8.02 7.76
N ALA A 18 29.26 -9.06 7.63
CA ALA A 18 28.75 -10.37 7.24
C ALA A 18 27.78 -10.88 8.32
N GLY A 19 26.57 -11.26 7.88
CA GLY A 19 25.47 -11.65 8.78
C GLY A 19 24.41 -10.57 9.01
N ASP A 20 24.66 -9.32 8.58
CA ASP A 20 23.64 -8.27 8.62
C ASP A 20 22.51 -8.53 7.63
N HIS A 21 21.31 -8.09 8.00
CA HIS A 21 20.13 -8.16 7.16
C HIS A 21 19.90 -6.84 6.42
N PHE A 22 19.50 -6.92 5.16
CA PHE A 22 19.14 -5.75 4.36
C PHE A 22 17.63 -5.70 4.12
N GLY A 23 17.00 -4.58 4.48
CA GLY A 23 15.60 -4.33 4.18
C GLY A 23 15.46 -3.76 2.78
N ILE A 24 14.66 -4.41 1.93
CA ILE A 24 14.27 -3.89 0.61
C ILE A 24 12.82 -3.43 0.72
N LEU A 25 12.53 -2.18 0.38
CA LEU A 25 11.17 -1.67 0.26
C LEU A 25 10.64 -2.05 -1.14
N PRO A 26 9.71 -3.03 -1.25
CA PRO A 26 9.22 -3.45 -2.53
C PRO A 26 8.20 -2.46 -3.09
N ARG A 27 8.08 -2.46 -4.43
CA ARG A 27 7.01 -1.79 -5.16
C ARG A 27 6.08 -2.85 -5.76
N ASN A 28 4.77 -2.65 -5.63
CA ASN A 28 3.80 -3.48 -6.32
C ASN A 28 3.97 -3.36 -7.86
N PRO A 29 3.82 -4.46 -8.62
CA PRO A 29 3.83 -4.41 -10.08
C PRO A 29 2.70 -3.51 -10.60
N ASP A 30 2.98 -2.76 -11.67
CA ASP A 30 1.99 -1.86 -12.28
C ASP A 30 0.71 -2.58 -12.68
N ALA A 31 0.83 -3.80 -13.18
CA ALA A 31 -0.32 -4.64 -13.51
C ALA A 31 -1.20 -4.95 -12.28
N ALA A 32 -0.61 -5.13 -11.09
CA ALA A 32 -1.38 -5.39 -9.87
C ALA A 32 -2.11 -4.13 -9.39
N VAL A 33 -1.43 -2.98 -9.45
CA VAL A 33 -2.02 -1.67 -9.14
C VAL A 33 -3.17 -1.37 -10.09
N GLN A 34 -2.99 -1.60 -11.39
CA GLN A 34 -4.03 -1.35 -12.38
C GLN A 34 -5.26 -2.23 -12.17
N ARG A 35 -5.09 -3.54 -11.94
CA ARG A 35 -6.22 -4.43 -11.59
C ARG A 35 -7.00 -3.95 -10.36
N CYS A 36 -6.31 -3.42 -9.36
CA CYS A 36 -6.95 -2.88 -8.16
C CYS A 36 -7.77 -1.62 -8.48
N LEU A 37 -7.22 -0.70 -9.27
CA LEU A 37 -7.94 0.50 -9.73
C LEU A 37 -9.17 0.14 -10.56
N ASP A 38 -9.03 -0.81 -11.49
CA ASP A 38 -10.11 -1.29 -12.35
C ASP A 38 -11.23 -1.93 -11.52
N ALA A 39 -10.89 -2.78 -10.54
CA ALA A 39 -11.86 -3.41 -9.64
C ALA A 39 -12.62 -2.39 -8.77
N LEU A 40 -12.01 -1.24 -8.48
CA LEU A 40 -12.64 -0.14 -7.74
C LEU A 40 -13.36 0.87 -8.67
N GLY A 41 -13.34 0.66 -9.98
CA GLY A 41 -13.92 1.60 -10.96
C GLY A 41 -13.22 2.96 -11.01
N ILE A 42 -11.93 3.03 -10.64
CA ILE A 42 -11.18 4.28 -10.54
C ILE A 42 -10.47 4.58 -11.86
N GLY A 43 -10.94 5.60 -12.57
CA GLY A 43 -10.31 6.08 -13.80
C GLY A 43 -8.94 6.72 -13.60
N ALA A 44 -8.16 6.82 -14.68
CA ALA A 44 -6.78 7.33 -14.67
C ALA A 44 -6.64 8.73 -14.04
N ALA A 45 -7.56 9.65 -14.35
CA ALA A 45 -7.53 11.01 -13.79
C ALA A 45 -7.65 11.01 -12.25
N THR A 46 -8.48 10.13 -11.70
CA THR A 46 -8.65 9.99 -10.24
C THR A 46 -7.46 9.27 -9.61
N ALA A 47 -6.86 8.31 -10.31
CA ALA A 47 -5.68 7.59 -9.83
C ALA A 47 -4.45 8.52 -9.61
N GLU A 48 -4.32 9.56 -10.43
CA GLU A 48 -3.25 10.57 -10.30
C GLU A 48 -3.57 11.70 -9.31
N ARG A 49 -4.79 11.74 -8.74
CA ARG A 49 -5.12 12.75 -7.73
C ARG A 49 -4.32 12.52 -6.47
N VAL A 50 -3.73 13.60 -5.98
CA VAL A 50 -3.08 13.65 -4.67
C VAL A 50 -4.15 13.53 -3.58
N VAL A 51 -3.98 12.54 -2.71
CA VAL A 51 -4.87 12.25 -1.60
C VAL A 51 -4.17 12.41 -0.26
N GLU A 52 -4.97 12.66 0.77
CA GLU A 52 -4.56 12.72 2.16
C GLU A 52 -5.56 11.88 2.97
N LEU A 53 -5.07 10.91 3.75
CA LEU A 53 -5.92 10.10 4.61
C LEU A 53 -6.00 10.77 5.98
N THR A 54 -7.07 11.50 6.25
CA THR A 54 -7.28 12.11 7.57
C THR A 54 -8.12 11.22 8.46
N SER A 55 -7.69 11.02 9.70
CA SER A 55 -8.50 10.31 10.70
C SER A 55 -9.69 11.20 11.12
N GLN A 56 -10.91 10.72 10.91
CA GLN A 56 -12.13 11.39 11.41
C GLN A 56 -12.41 11.09 12.89
N CYS A 57 -11.50 10.41 13.59
CA CYS A 57 -11.72 10.01 14.99
C CYS A 57 -11.68 11.22 15.94
N ARG A 58 -12.87 11.78 16.22
CA ARG A 58 -13.17 12.58 17.41
C ARG A 58 -13.18 11.76 18.71
N ILE A 59 -12.95 10.45 18.65
CA ILE A 59 -13.10 9.53 19.78
C ILE A 59 -11.76 8.87 20.06
N ASN A 60 -11.24 9.16 21.26
CA ASN A 60 -10.01 8.67 21.88
C ASN A 60 -8.71 9.38 21.46
N LYS A 61 -8.47 10.47 22.20
CA LYS A 61 -7.20 11.18 22.36
C LYS A 61 -6.04 10.20 22.62
N ARG A 62 -4.97 10.36 21.83
CA ARG A 62 -3.61 9.76 21.92
C ARG A 62 -3.36 8.61 20.92
N ALA A 63 -2.48 8.89 19.97
CA ALA A 63 -1.62 7.94 19.24
C ALA A 63 -2.01 7.41 17.84
N THR A 64 -2.72 8.18 17.01
CA THR A 64 -2.73 7.89 15.55
C THR A 64 -2.23 9.11 14.78
N PRO A 65 -1.24 8.96 13.88
CA PRO A 65 -0.78 10.07 13.05
C PRO A 65 -1.94 10.65 12.24
N ALA A 66 -1.93 11.96 12.03
CA ALA A 66 -2.98 12.68 11.31
C ALA A 66 -3.16 12.18 9.87
N ASN A 67 -2.08 11.66 9.28
CA ASN A 67 -2.05 10.94 8.02
C ASN A 67 -1.32 9.60 8.19
N SER A 68 -1.94 8.50 7.75
CA SER A 68 -1.31 7.18 7.74
C SER A 68 -0.35 6.98 6.56
N LEU A 69 -0.40 7.85 5.55
CA LEU A 69 0.56 7.90 4.46
C LEU A 69 1.77 8.77 4.86
N PRO A 70 2.98 8.47 4.33
CA PRO A 70 4.17 9.26 4.63
C PRO A 70 4.03 10.76 4.28
N MET A 71 3.26 11.06 3.23
CA MET A 71 2.94 12.42 2.77
C MET A 71 1.66 12.40 1.93
N ARG A 72 1.22 13.57 1.45
CA ARG A 72 0.18 13.66 0.42
C ARG A 72 0.73 13.11 -0.88
N VAL A 73 0.17 12.01 -1.37
CA VAL A 73 0.65 11.30 -2.57
C VAL A 73 -0.51 11.00 -3.50
N ALA A 74 -0.21 10.80 -4.78
CA ALA A 74 -1.18 10.27 -5.73
C ALA A 74 -1.72 8.92 -5.25
N LEU A 75 -3.00 8.64 -5.51
CA LEU A 75 -3.62 7.36 -5.13
C LEU A 75 -2.84 6.17 -5.75
N ARG A 76 -2.40 6.30 -7.00
CA ARG A 76 -1.53 5.31 -7.65
C ARG A 76 -0.26 5.05 -6.86
N THR A 77 0.41 6.10 -6.37
CA THR A 77 1.64 5.99 -5.57
C THR A 77 1.37 5.28 -4.25
N ALA A 78 0.24 5.57 -3.60
CA ALA A 78 -0.15 4.88 -2.38
C ALA A 78 -0.33 3.37 -2.60
N LEU A 79 -1.03 2.98 -3.67
CA LEU A 79 -1.22 1.57 -4.03
C LEU A 79 0.07 0.90 -4.49
N ALA A 80 1.01 1.64 -5.10
CA ALA A 80 2.27 1.08 -5.57
C ALA A 80 3.27 0.80 -4.43
N TRP A 81 3.32 1.64 -3.40
CA TRP A 81 4.39 1.62 -2.40
C TRP A 81 3.96 1.38 -0.97
N TYR A 82 2.73 1.75 -0.60
CA TYR A 82 2.32 1.85 0.81
C TYR A 82 1.19 0.90 1.20
N VAL A 83 0.58 0.23 0.24
CA VAL A 83 -0.51 -0.73 0.47
C VAL A 83 -0.06 -2.11 0.00
N ASP A 84 -0.27 -3.12 0.85
CA ASP A 84 -0.08 -4.51 0.44
C ASP A 84 -1.28 -4.98 -0.39
N LEU A 85 -1.03 -5.25 -1.68
CA LEU A 85 -2.01 -5.79 -2.63
C LEU A 85 -1.86 -7.31 -2.84
N SER A 86 -0.82 -7.91 -2.28
CA SER A 86 -0.41 -9.29 -2.55
C SER A 86 -0.72 -10.24 -1.39
N GLY A 87 -0.74 -9.72 -0.16
CA GLY A 87 -1.03 -10.48 1.03
C GLY A 87 -2.46 -10.99 1.09
N ARG A 88 -2.64 -12.11 1.80
CA ARG A 88 -3.99 -12.64 2.07
C ARG A 88 -4.75 -11.66 2.96
N PRO A 89 -5.94 -11.19 2.55
CA PRO A 89 -6.69 -10.23 3.35
C PRO A 89 -7.09 -10.85 4.69
N LYS A 90 -6.99 -10.06 5.77
CA LYS A 90 -7.43 -10.47 7.10
C LYS A 90 -8.96 -10.59 7.14
N ARG A 91 -9.48 -11.44 8.03
CA ARG A 91 -10.93 -11.60 8.24
C ARG A 91 -11.63 -10.27 8.55
N SER A 92 -10.97 -9.38 9.28
CA SER A 92 -11.49 -8.03 9.57
C SER A 92 -11.64 -7.18 8.31
N THR A 93 -10.66 -7.23 7.41
CA THR A 93 -10.71 -6.52 6.12
C THR A 93 -11.85 -7.03 5.25
N VAL A 94 -11.99 -8.36 5.12
CA VAL A 94 -13.08 -8.95 4.34
C VAL A 94 -14.44 -8.56 4.92
N ARG A 95 -14.60 -8.62 6.26
CA ARG A 95 -15.83 -8.19 6.93
C ARG A 95 -16.17 -6.71 6.69
N MET A 96 -15.15 -5.85 6.62
CA MET A 96 -15.34 -4.44 6.30
C MET A 96 -15.79 -4.26 4.85
N LEU A 97 -15.08 -4.89 3.89
CA LEU A 97 -15.39 -4.81 2.47
C LEU A 97 -16.77 -5.39 2.11
N ALA A 98 -17.23 -6.42 2.83
CA ALA A 98 -18.55 -7.01 2.64
C ALA A 98 -19.71 -6.00 2.80
N ARG A 99 -19.51 -4.89 3.50
CA ARG A 99 -20.52 -3.82 3.63
C ARG A 99 -20.73 -3.00 2.36
N TYR A 100 -19.79 -3.08 1.43
CA TYR A 100 -19.79 -2.34 0.16
C TYR A 100 -20.00 -3.28 -1.03
N ALA A 101 -20.35 -4.55 -0.78
CA ALA A 101 -20.68 -5.49 -1.83
C ALA A 101 -22.12 -5.23 -2.28
N GLU A 102 -22.31 -4.90 -3.57
CA GLU A 102 -23.61 -4.62 -4.19
C GLU A 102 -24.33 -5.90 -4.67
N ALA A 103 -23.96 -7.08 -4.15
CA ALA A 103 -24.55 -8.34 -4.55
C ALA A 103 -25.72 -8.73 -3.64
N ASP A 104 -26.93 -8.58 -4.20
CA ASP A 104 -28.11 -9.37 -3.86
C ASP A 104 -27.91 -10.81 -4.37
N GLU A 105 -27.08 -11.58 -3.66
CA GLU A 105 -27.01 -13.04 -3.82
C GLU A 105 -27.39 -13.69 -2.48
N ALA A 106 -28.64 -13.45 -2.09
CA ALA A 106 -29.42 -14.36 -1.27
C ALA A 106 -30.34 -15.18 -2.18
N GLN A 107 -29.78 -16.07 -3.00
CA GLN A 107 -30.48 -17.23 -3.53
C GLN A 107 -29.51 -18.39 -3.78
#